data_AF-A0A2W2G5J0-F1
#
_entry.id   AF-A0A2W2G5J0-F1
#
_cell.length_a   1.000
_cell.length_b   1.000
_cell.length_c   1.000
_cell.angle_alpha   90.00
_cell.angle_beta   90.00
_cell.angle_gamma   90.00
#
_symmetry.space_group_name_H-M   'P 1'
#
loop_
_entity.id
_entity.type
_entity.pdbx_description
1 polymer ?
#
loop_
_entity_poly.entity_id
_entity_poly.type
_entity_poly.pdbx_seq_one_letter_code
_entity_poly.pdbx_strand_id
1 'polypeptide(L)' 'DMGGRGGRPVAEGAAGIVWAATLPDDGPTGGFFRDRKPVPW' A
#
# COMPACT_ATOMS: atom_id res chain seq x y z
N ASP A 1 26.20 -1.51 3.83
CA ASP A 1 25.36 -0.41 3.38
C ASP A 1 23.91 -0.91 3.30
N MET A 2 23.09 -0.63 4.32
CA MET A 2 21.72 -1.12 4.48
C MET A 2 20.75 0.06 4.38
N GLY A 3 20.80 0.79 3.27
CA GLY A 3 20.03 2.03 3.17
C GLY A 3 20.14 2.69 1.82
N GLY A 4 19.89 1.92 0.75
CA GLY A 4 19.68 2.51 -0.59
C GLY A 4 18.72 3.70 -0.52
N ARG A 5 18.74 4.58 -1.55
CA ARG A 5 18.01 5.86 -1.62
C ARG A 5 16.78 5.84 -0.71
N GLY A 6 16.80 6.67 0.33
CA GLY A 6 15.83 6.65 1.42
C GLY A 6 14.38 6.49 0.95
N GLY A 7 13.56 5.85 1.78
CA GLY A 7 12.17 5.52 1.45
C GLY A 7 11.37 6.72 0.94
N ARG A 8 10.24 6.44 0.27
CA ARG A 8 9.29 7.46 -0.19
C ARG A 8 8.86 8.35 0.98
N PRO A 9 8.43 9.61 0.72
CA PRO A 9 7.81 10.45 1.74
C PRO A 9 6.75 9.67 2.52
N VAL A 10 6.68 9.89 3.84
CA VAL A 10 5.78 9.13 4.74
C VAL A 10 4.34 9.15 4.23
N ALA A 11 3.85 10.29 3.76
CA ALA A 11 2.51 10.43 3.21
C ALA A 11 2.27 9.48 2.01
N GLU A 12 3.26 9.31 1.13
CA GLU A 12 3.17 8.40 0.00
C GLU A 12 3.20 6.93 0.44
N GLY A 13 4.06 6.58 1.40
CA GLY A 13 4.13 5.23 1.94
C GLY A 13 2.85 4.80 2.69
N ALA A 14 2.26 5.72 3.47
CA ALA A 14 1.07 5.46 4.24
C ALA A 14 -0.22 5.41 3.40
N ALA A 15 -0.23 6.02 2.21
CA ALA A 15 -1.44 6.15 1.39
C ALA A 15 -2.10 4.80 1.02
N GLY A 16 -1.30 3.73 0.84
CA GLY A 16 -1.82 2.38 0.59
C GLY A 16 -2.47 1.75 1.82
N ILE A 17 -1.87 1.94 3.00
CA ILE A 17 -2.39 1.44 4.27
C ILE A 17 -3.70 2.13 4.64
N VAL A 18 -3.74 3.46 4.54
CA VAL A 18 -4.95 4.24 4.81
C VAL A 18 -6.08 3.80 3.88
N TRP A 19 -5.81 3.67 2.58
CA TRP A 19 -6.80 3.18 1.63
C TRP A 19 -7.35 1.79 2.02
N ALA A 20 -6.49 0.82 2.34
CA ALA A 20 -6.91 -0.52 2.71
C ALA A 20 -7.74 -0.54 4.01
N ALA A 21 -7.38 0.30 4.98
CA ALA A 21 -8.08 0.42 6.26
C ALA A 21 -9.44 1.14 6.15
N THR A 22 -9.68 1.89 5.08
CA THR A 22 -10.92 2.65 4.85
C THR A 22 -11.74 2.12 3.68
N LEU A 23 -11.54 0.87 3.29
CA LEU A 23 -12.37 0.24 2.27
C LEU A 23 -13.83 0.15 2.76
N PRO A 24 -14.81 0.30 1.85
CA PRO A 24 -16.19 -0.07 2.16
C PRO A 24 -16.30 -1.59 2.39
N ASP A 25 -17.40 -2.03 2.97
CA ASP A 25 -17.63 -3.45 3.31
C ASP A 25 -17.57 -4.39 2.08
N ASP A 26 -17.85 -3.88 0.88
CA ASP A 26 -17.74 -4.59 -0.40
C ASP A 26 -16.35 -4.45 -1.08
N GLY A 27 -15.38 -3.91 -0.34
CA GLY A 27 -14.01 -3.74 -0.80
C GLY A 27 -13.25 -5.05 -1.05
N PRO A 28 -12.11 -4.98 -1.76
CA PRO A 28 -11.31 -6.16 -2.07
C PRO A 28 -10.77 -6.83 -0.79
N THR A 29 -10.76 -8.16 -0.80
CA THR A 29 -10.18 -9.00 0.26
C THR A 29 -9.18 -10.01 -0.32
N GLY A 30 -8.22 -10.47 0.50
CA GLY A 30 -7.30 -11.55 0.14
C GLY A 30 -6.24 -11.24 -0.95
N GLY A 31 -6.17 -10.01 -1.46
CA GLY A 31 -5.20 -9.61 -2.49
C GLY A 31 -3.94 -8.95 -1.95
N PHE A 32 -2.90 -8.88 -2.80
CA PHE A 32 -1.71 -8.07 -2.57
C PHE A 32 -1.75 -6.82 -3.43
N PHE A 33 -1.50 -5.65 -2.84
CA PHE A 33 -1.73 -4.37 -3.48
C PHE A 33 -0.52 -3.46 -3.35
N ARG A 34 -0.19 -2.77 -4.45
CA ARG A 34 0.75 -1.64 -4.47
C ARG A 34 0.07 -0.44 -5.10
N ASP A 35 0.07 0.69 -4.39
CA ASP A 35 -0.58 1.93 -4.85
C ASP A 35 -2.04 1.70 -5.31
N ARG A 36 -2.79 0.92 -4.51
CA ARG A 36 -4.21 0.53 -4.74
C ARG A 36 -4.44 -0.36 -5.98
N LYS A 37 -3.38 -0.87 -6.61
CA LYS A 37 -3.48 -1.81 -7.73
C LYS A 37 -3.11 -3.21 -7.26
N PRO A 38 -3.91 -4.23 -7.63
CA PRO A 38 -3.54 -5.61 -7.34
C PRO A 38 -2.26 -5.96 -8.10
N VAL A 39 -1.38 -6.70 -7.43
CA VAL A 39 -0.14 -7.23 -8.01
C VAL A 39 -0.05 -8.72 -7.68
N PRO A 40 0.67 -9.52 -8.50
CA PRO A 40 0.98 -10.90 -8.14
C PRO A 40 1.73 -10.96 -6.80
N TRP A 41 1.53 -12.07 -6.08
CA TRP A 41 2.36 -12.44 -4.95
C TRP A 41 3.78 -12.79 -5.41
#